data_AF-A0AB74FAD0-F1
#
_entry.id   AF-A0AB74FAD0-F1
#
_cell.length_a   1.000
_cell.length_b   1.000
_cell.length_c   1.000
_cell.angle_alpha   90.00
_cell.angle_beta   90.00
_cell.angle_gamma   90.00
#
_symmetry.space_group_name_H-M   'P 1'
#
loop_
_entity.id
_entity.type
_entity.pdbx_description
1 polymer ?
#
loop_
_entity_poly.entity_id
_entity_poly.type
_entity_poly.pdbx_seq_one_letter_code
_entity_poly.pdbx_strand_id
1 'polypeptide(L)'
;MGAVDRADEGPPSELDVVKLRRELRAKDERDEALAYADCRDVTLPAGSIGTVLVITELPGKPTGYLVEFSDDEGAAIAMPWLTADDFEVVKPHRK
;
A
#
# COMPACT_ATOMS: atom_id res chain seq x y z
N MET A 1 -23.57 12.57 -21.18
CA MET A 1 -22.44 12.80 -20.25
C MET A 1 -22.24 11.48 -19.51
N GLY A 2 -21.56 10.52 -20.11
CA GLY A 2 -20.10 10.42 -20.01
C GLY A 2 -19.77 9.66 -18.73
N ALA A 3 -20.18 8.38 -18.65
CA ALA A 3 -19.71 7.50 -17.60
C ALA A 3 -18.20 7.38 -17.79
N VAL A 4 -17.45 7.97 -16.87
CA VAL A 4 -16.01 7.74 -16.81
C VAL A 4 -15.84 6.25 -16.52
N ASP A 5 -15.41 5.54 -17.54
CA ASP A 5 -14.94 4.17 -17.49
C ASP A 5 -13.80 4.14 -16.46
N ARG A 6 -14.15 3.88 -15.20
CA ARG A 6 -13.19 3.75 -14.11
C ARG A 6 -12.57 2.37 -14.26
N ALA A 7 -11.48 2.35 -15.01
CA ALA A 7 -10.42 1.36 -14.96
C ALA A 7 -10.90 -0.08 -15.06
N ASP A 8 -10.92 -0.58 -16.30
CA ASP A 8 -10.58 -1.96 -16.62
C ASP A 8 -9.09 -2.22 -16.27
N GLU A 9 -8.72 -1.98 -15.02
CA GLU A 9 -7.45 -2.37 -14.43
C GLU A 9 -7.78 -3.57 -13.53
N GLY A 10 -7.23 -4.73 -13.87
CA GLY A 10 -7.41 -5.95 -13.10
C GLY A 10 -7.01 -5.78 -11.62
N PRO A 11 -7.14 -6.86 -10.81
CA PRO A 11 -6.75 -6.79 -9.41
C PRO A 11 -5.31 -6.27 -9.27
N PRO A 12 -5.00 -5.48 -8.22
CA PRO A 12 -3.65 -5.00 -7.97
C PRO A 12 -2.68 -6.18 -7.97
N SER A 13 -1.53 -6.00 -8.60
CA SER A 13 -0.48 -7.00 -8.77
C SER A 13 0.76 -6.63 -7.95
N GLU A 14 1.62 -7.62 -7.70
CA GLU A 14 2.91 -7.38 -7.04
C GLU A 14 3.75 -6.41 -7.90
N LEU A 15 4.47 -5.51 -7.23
CA LEU A 15 5.24 -4.40 -7.79
C LEU A 15 4.42 -3.27 -8.41
N ASP A 16 3.09 -3.31 -8.32
CA ASP A 16 2.26 -2.15 -8.68
C ASP A 16 2.58 -0.96 -7.79
N VAL A 17 2.68 0.21 -8.40
CA VAL A 17 2.77 1.46 -7.66
C VAL A 17 1.36 1.92 -7.34
N VAL A 18 1.12 2.15 -6.06
CA VAL A 18 -0.17 2.53 -5.51
C VAL A 18 -0.09 3.88 -4.82
N LYS A 19 -1.23 4.52 -4.72
CA LYS A 19 -1.40 5.80 -4.05
C LYS A 19 -2.47 5.67 -2.98
N LEU A 20 -2.15 6.09 -1.75
CA LEU A 20 -3.12 6.09 -0.66
C LEU A 20 -4.30 7.03 -0.97
N ARG A 21 -5.51 6.53 -0.78
CA ARG A 21 -6.75 7.31 -0.98
C ARG A 21 -7.08 8.17 0.24
N ARG A 22 -6.64 7.74 1.42
CA ARG A 22 -6.85 8.40 2.71
C ARG A 22 -5.57 8.42 3.53
N GLU A 23 -5.55 9.26 4.55
CA GLU A 23 -4.49 9.22 5.56
C GLU A 23 -4.47 7.83 6.19
N LEU A 24 -3.26 7.29 6.38
CA LEU A 24 -3.03 6.01 7.00
C LEU A 24 -2.11 6.18 8.21
N ARG A 25 -2.52 5.64 9.34
CA ARG A 25 -1.65 5.48 10.51
C ARG A 25 -1.03 4.09 10.44
N ALA A 26 0.27 4.06 10.22
CA ALA A 26 1.07 2.85 10.15
C ALA A 26 2.16 2.90 11.21
N LYS A 27 2.93 1.82 11.31
CA LYS A 27 4.12 1.77 12.16
C LYS A 27 5.38 1.81 11.32
N ASP A 28 6.39 2.48 11.85
CA ASP A 28 7.73 2.56 11.29
C ASP A 28 8.42 1.21 11.52
N GLU A 29 8.16 0.26 10.64
CA GLU A 29 8.67 -1.12 10.72
C GLU A 29 10.09 -1.26 10.15
N ARG A 30 10.86 -0.18 10.15
CA ARG A 30 12.25 -0.16 9.63
C ARG A 30 13.21 -1.07 10.38
N ASP A 31 12.88 -1.42 11.62
CA ASP A 31 13.73 -2.23 12.48
C ASP A 31 13.05 -3.56 12.80
N GLU A 32 13.46 -4.60 12.07
CA GLU A 32 12.95 -5.97 12.23
C GLU A 32 13.27 -6.57 13.61
N ALA A 33 14.18 -5.95 14.39
CA ALA A 33 14.54 -6.38 15.74
C ALA A 33 13.70 -5.69 16.83
N LEU A 34 12.95 -4.64 16.49
CA LEU A 34 11.98 -4.00 17.38
C LEU A 34 10.65 -4.76 17.34
N ALA A 35 10.08 -5.03 18.52
CA ALA A 35 8.74 -5.58 18.57
C ALA A 35 7.75 -4.55 17.99
N TYR A 36 6.71 -5.01 17.29
CA TYR A 36 5.70 -4.13 16.69
C TYR A 36 5.10 -3.12 17.68
N ALA A 37 5.02 -3.47 18.96
CA ALA A 37 4.56 -2.57 20.02
C ALA A 37 5.46 -1.33 20.18
N ASP A 38 6.77 -1.50 19.98
CA ASP A 38 7.81 -0.49 20.14
C ASP A 38 8.09 0.29 18.84
N CYS A 39 7.58 -0.15 17.69
CA CYS A 39 7.67 0.61 16.44
C CYS A 39 6.92 1.94 16.56
N ARG A 40 7.57 3.02 16.07
CA ARG A 40 7.05 4.39 16.11
C ARG A 40 5.82 4.52 15.21
N ASP A 41 4.77 5.15 15.70
CA ASP A 41 3.63 5.49 14.84
C ASP A 41 4.03 6.54 13.81
N VAL A 42 3.73 6.26 12.55
CA VAL A 42 3.92 7.14 11.40
C VAL A 42 2.57 7.38 10.74
N THR A 43 2.35 8.63 10.35
CA THR A 43 1.13 9.03 9.65
C THR A 43 1.50 9.33 8.21
N LEU A 44 0.99 8.51 7.30
CA LEU A 44 1.14 8.69 5.87
C LEU A 44 -0.04 9.52 5.36
N PRO A 45 0.20 10.70 4.77
CA PRO A 45 -0.87 11.52 4.24
C PRO A 45 -1.58 10.84 3.07
N ALA A 46 -2.84 11.23 2.84
CA ALA A 46 -3.53 10.86 1.62
C ALA A 46 -2.70 11.29 0.40
N GLY A 47 -2.55 10.38 -0.56
CA GLY A 47 -1.74 10.58 -1.74
C GLY A 47 -0.29 10.13 -1.63
N SER A 48 0.15 9.61 -0.48
CA SER A 48 1.44 8.91 -0.36
C SER A 48 1.54 7.76 -1.37
N ILE A 49 2.70 7.66 -2.00
CA ILE A 49 3.00 6.65 -3.02
C ILE A 49 3.73 5.48 -2.36
N GLY A 50 3.28 4.28 -2.66
CA GLY A 50 3.92 3.04 -2.20
C GLY A 50 3.96 2.00 -3.30
N THR A 51 4.67 0.90 -3.04
CA THR A 51 4.78 -0.24 -3.96
C THR A 51 4.22 -1.49 -3.29
N VAL A 52 3.35 -2.22 -3.99
CA VAL A 52 2.84 -3.51 -3.51
C VAL A 52 3.98 -4.51 -3.52
N LEU A 53 4.31 -5.08 -2.36
CA LEU A 53 5.35 -6.09 -2.24
C LEU A 53 4.80 -7.50 -2.21
N VAL A 54 3.69 -7.71 -1.49
CA VAL A 54 3.11 -9.04 -1.27
C VAL A 54 1.60 -8.96 -1.36
N ILE A 55 0.99 -9.97 -1.97
CA ILE A 55 -0.45 -10.15 -2.01
C ILE A 55 -0.80 -11.41 -1.24
N THR A 56 -1.78 -11.32 -0.33
CA THR A 56 -2.26 -12.46 0.44
C THR A 56 -3.76 -12.57 0.30
N GLU A 57 -4.19 -13.72 -0.24
CA GLU A 57 -5.59 -14.09 -0.41
C GLU A 57 -5.91 -15.22 0.58
N LEU A 58 -6.85 -14.95 1.49
CA LEU A 58 -7.32 -15.95 2.45
C LEU A 58 -8.82 -16.19 2.22
N PRO A 59 -9.29 -17.46 2.24
CA PRO A 59 -10.68 -17.77 1.98
C PRO A 59 -11.59 -17.08 3.01
N GLY A 60 -12.56 -16.30 2.52
CA GLY A 60 -13.52 -15.56 3.36
C GLY A 60 -12.98 -14.29 4.02
N LYS A 61 -11.77 -13.84 3.67
CA LYS A 61 -11.19 -12.57 4.10
C LYS A 61 -10.96 -11.63 2.91
N PRO A 62 -10.94 -10.31 3.12
CA PRO A 62 -10.50 -9.39 2.09
C PRO A 62 -9.04 -9.68 1.71
N THR A 63 -8.70 -9.51 0.43
CA THR A 63 -7.31 -9.59 -0.04
C THR A 63 -6.47 -8.53 0.67
N GLY A 64 -5.36 -8.99 1.26
CA GLY A 64 -4.38 -8.14 1.91
C GLY A 64 -3.23 -7.83 0.94
N TYR A 65 -2.79 -6.57 0.95
CA TYR A 65 -1.69 -6.07 0.15
C TYR A 65 -0.66 -5.46 1.08
N LEU A 66 0.54 -6.04 1.15
CA LEU A 66 1.66 -5.42 1.84
C LEU A 66 2.21 -4.33 0.94
N VAL A 67 2.19 -3.08 1.40
CA VAL A 67 2.64 -1.94 0.61
C VAL A 67 3.81 -1.27 1.31
N GLU A 68 4.94 -1.15 0.63
CA GLU A 68 6.09 -0.37 1.11
C GLU A 68 5.92 1.09 0.69
N PHE A 69 5.90 1.98 1.68
CA PHE A 69 6.01 3.41 1.49
C PHE A 69 7.42 3.85 1.80
N SER A 70 8.02 4.67 0.93
CA SER A 70 9.39 5.17 1.10
C SER A 70 9.40 6.69 1.05
N ASP A 71 10.39 7.29 1.72
CA ASP A 71 10.62 8.74 1.65
C ASP A 71 11.21 9.14 0.29
N ASP A 72 11.36 10.45 0.03
CA ASP A 72 12.02 10.98 -1.16
C ASP A 72 13.48 10.49 -1.28
N GLU A 73 14.11 10.13 -0.16
CA GLU A 73 15.46 9.53 -0.13
C GLU A 73 15.46 8.03 -0.45
N GLY A 74 14.31 7.41 -0.69
CA GLY A 74 14.17 5.99 -1.04
C GLY A 74 14.25 5.02 0.15
N ALA A 75 14.34 5.53 1.37
CA ALA A 75 14.27 4.72 2.58
C ALA A 75 12.82 4.36 2.91
N ALA A 76 12.53 3.07 3.15
CA ALA A 76 11.22 2.63 3.59
C ALA A 76 10.82 3.33 4.90
N ILE A 77 9.62 3.90 4.94
CA ILE A 77 9.00 4.55 6.11
C ILE A 77 8.01 3.61 6.80
N ALA A 78 7.27 2.82 6.03
CA ALA A 78 6.26 1.92 6.59
C ALA A 78 5.93 0.79 5.62
N MET A 79 5.55 -0.38 6.16
CA MET A 79 5.11 -1.53 5.37
C MET A 79 3.77 -2.10 5.88
N PRO A 80 2.68 -1.32 5.86
CA PRO A 80 1.38 -1.77 6.33
C PRO A 80 0.71 -2.78 5.40
N TRP A 81 -0.12 -3.65 5.98
CA TRP A 81 -1.10 -4.45 5.25
C TRP A 81 -2.36 -3.64 4.98
N LEU A 82 -2.71 -3.50 3.70
CA LEU A 82 -3.82 -2.72 3.20
C LEU A 82 -4.84 -3.58 2.46
N THR A 83 -6.03 -3.02 2.24
CA THR A 83 -7.05 -3.58 1.35
C THR A 83 -7.14 -2.74 0.07
N ALA A 84 -7.75 -3.29 -0.97
CA ALA A 84 -7.95 -2.57 -2.24
C ALA A 84 -8.79 -1.28 -2.11
N ASP A 85 -9.49 -1.05 -0.98
CA ASP A 85 -10.19 0.22 -0.72
C ASP A 85 -9.26 1.34 -0.26
N ASP A 86 -8.11 1.01 0.33
CA ASP A 86 -7.20 1.98 0.96
C ASP A 86 -6.36 2.76 -0.06
N PHE A 87 -6.17 2.22 -1.25
CA PHE A 87 -5.31 2.77 -2.28
C PHE A 87 -5.91 2.66 -3.67
N GLU A 88 -5.34 3.40 -4.61
CA GLU A 88 -5.58 3.26 -6.04
C GLU A 88 -4.27 2.89 -6.74
N VAL A 89 -4.32 2.01 -7.74
CA VAL A 89 -3.15 1.71 -8.57
C VAL A 89 -2.90 2.91 -9.48
N VAL A 90 -1.70 3.46 -9.44
CA VAL A 90 -1.30 4.62 -10.27
C VAL A 90 -0.32 4.23 -11.37
N LYS A 91 0.42 3.14 -11.19
CA LYS A 91 1.28 2.57 -12.23
C LYS A 91 1.31 1.04 -12.10
N PRO A 92 0.58 0.31 -12.95
CA PRO A 92 0.60 -1.14 -12.93
C PRO A 92 1.94 -1.67 -13.44
N HIS A 93 2.49 -2.67 -12.76
CA HIS A 93 3.63 -3.46 -13.20
C HIS A 93 3.12 -4.63 -14.05
N ARG A 94 2.83 -4.37 -15.33
CA ARG A 94 2.52 -5.44 -16.29
C ARG A 94 3.82 -6.09 -16.75
N LYS A 95 4.01 -7.36 -16.38
CA LYS A 95 4.99 -8.25 -17.02
C LYS A 95 4.49 -8.74 -18.38
#